data_AF-A0A535M829-F1
#
_entry.id   AF-A0A535M829-F1
#
_cell.length_a   1.000
_cell.length_b   1.000
_cell.length_c   1.000
_cell.angle_alpha   90.00
_cell.angle_beta   90.00
_cell.angle_gamma   90.00
#
_symmetry.space_group_name_H-M   'P 1'
#
loop_
_entity.id
_entity.type
_entity.pdbx_description
1 polymer ?
#
loop_
_entity_poly.entity_id
_entity_poly.type
_entity_poly.pdbx_seq_one_letter_code
_entity_poly.pdbx_strand_id
1 'polypeptide(L)'
;MNVLVCIKRVPATGGHIALTPDGQNIDTRYLGFTISPHEECAVEEAVRLIEKHGGSSTVLTLGPEVATEQLRDAMALGMDRAVLLETDGREWDPVATTDAIVAAIERDRAAGRDYDLLLFGNESADSAGYQVGVRVAAALDLPCVTGIKALEIREGKAAVRRQTESGWETSEVTVPAVLTVKEGINLPRYPSLPGRLKAKKKEIERSRPQWVDGGLEKVRLSLPVQAAHTVEMLGQNGDVGPQVVELFRRLRLL
;
A
#
# COMPACT_ATOMS: atom_id res chain seq x y z
N MET A 1 -5.19 16.75 13.89
CA MET A 1 -5.20 15.30 13.60
C MET A 1 -3.82 14.87 13.20
N ASN A 2 -3.32 13.76 13.73
CA ASN A 2 -2.01 13.21 13.38
C ASN A 2 -2.20 11.88 12.63
N VAL A 3 -1.70 11.80 11.39
CA VAL A 3 -1.88 10.62 10.53
C VAL A 3 -0.52 10.04 10.17
N LEU A 4 -0.33 8.74 10.42
CA LEU A 4 0.80 7.98 9.88
C LEU A 4 0.34 7.21 8.65
N VAL A 5 1.12 7.25 7.57
CA VAL A 5 0.93 6.40 6.39
C VAL A 5 2.13 5.51 6.21
N CYS A 6 1.93 4.20 6.25
CA CYS A 6 2.97 3.22 5.94
C CYS A 6 2.93 2.89 4.44
N ILE A 7 4.07 3.07 3.78
CA ILE A 7 4.25 2.77 2.35
C ILE A 7 5.39 1.78 2.13
N LYS A 8 5.34 1.01 1.04
CA LYS A 8 6.36 0.04 0.67
C LYS A 8 6.88 0.32 -0.73
N ARG A 9 8.20 0.35 -0.87
CA ARG A 9 8.86 0.35 -2.18
C ARG A 9 8.69 -1.02 -2.83
N VAL A 10 8.05 -1.06 -3.99
CA VAL A 10 7.78 -2.27 -4.78
C VAL A 10 8.23 -2.08 -6.24
N PRO A 11 8.65 -3.14 -6.95
CA PRO A 11 8.90 -3.06 -8.38
C PRO A 11 7.65 -2.59 -9.13
N ALA A 12 7.80 -1.67 -10.08
CA ALA A 12 6.71 -1.21 -10.91
C ALA A 12 6.24 -2.34 -11.83
N THR A 13 5.00 -2.78 -11.65
CA THR A 13 4.38 -3.84 -12.45
C THR A 13 3.77 -3.24 -13.71
N GLY A 14 4.33 -3.55 -14.89
CA GLY A 14 3.78 -3.09 -16.17
C GLY A 14 4.31 -3.85 -17.39
N GLY A 15 5.13 -4.89 -17.18
CA GLY A 15 5.78 -5.66 -18.23
C GLY A 15 6.01 -7.11 -17.82
N HIS A 16 6.79 -7.83 -18.63
CA HIS A 16 7.14 -9.21 -18.36
C HIS A 16 7.91 -9.34 -17.04
N ILE A 17 7.38 -10.12 -16.10
CA ILE A 17 8.03 -10.43 -14.83
C ILE A 17 8.92 -11.66 -15.04
N ALA A 18 10.22 -11.45 -14.96
CA ALA A 18 11.21 -12.53 -14.92
C ALA A 18 11.66 -12.77 -13.48
N LEU A 19 12.09 -14.00 -13.19
CA LEU A 19 12.71 -14.35 -11.92
C LEU A 19 14.23 -14.43 -12.09
N THR A 20 14.97 -14.27 -11.00
CA THR A 20 16.39 -14.59 -10.94
C THR A 20 16.61 -16.09 -11.23
N PRO A 21 17.79 -16.52 -11.72
CA PRO A 21 18.03 -17.93 -12.08
C PRO A 21 17.82 -18.93 -10.94
N ASP A 22 18.03 -18.50 -9.69
CA ASP A 22 17.79 -19.30 -8.48
C ASP A 22 16.30 -19.34 -8.06
N GLY A 23 15.43 -18.61 -8.74
CA GLY A 23 14.01 -18.49 -8.43
C GLY A 23 13.73 -17.79 -7.11
N GLN A 24 14.71 -17.09 -6.52
CA GLN A 24 14.55 -16.46 -5.20
C GLN A 24 13.93 -15.06 -5.30
N ASN A 25 14.17 -14.32 -6.38
CA ASN A 25 13.71 -12.94 -6.49
C ASN A 25 13.13 -12.64 -7.87
N ILE A 26 12.40 -11.53 -7.97
CA ILE A 26 12.06 -10.91 -9.25
C ILE A 26 13.34 -10.27 -9.81
N ASP A 27 13.59 -10.46 -11.11
CA ASP A 27 14.66 -9.78 -11.80
C ASP A 27 14.28 -8.32 -12.07
N THR A 28 14.81 -7.40 -11.25
CA THR A 28 14.48 -5.98 -11.31
C THR A 28 15.46 -5.14 -12.11
N ARG A 29 16.39 -5.74 -12.88
CA ARG A 29 17.45 -5.00 -13.61
C ARG A 29 16.92 -3.91 -14.54
N TYR A 30 15.72 -4.11 -15.09
CA TYR A 30 15.08 -3.18 -16.03
C TYR A 30 13.73 -2.64 -15.51
N LEU A 31 13.46 -2.80 -14.21
CA LEU A 31 12.23 -2.33 -13.59
C LEU A 31 12.47 -1.04 -12.83
N GLY A 32 11.54 -0.09 -12.99
CA GLY A 32 11.40 1.02 -12.05
C GLY A 32 10.82 0.53 -10.72
N PHE A 33 10.79 1.42 -9.73
CA PHE A 33 10.15 1.14 -8.44
C PHE A 33 9.16 2.24 -8.10
N THR A 34 8.11 1.86 -7.39
CA THR A 34 6.99 2.71 -7.00
C THR A 34 6.46 2.28 -5.63
N ILE A 35 5.37 2.88 -5.18
CA ILE A 35 4.48 2.34 -4.15
C ILE A 35 3.25 1.74 -4.79
N SER A 36 2.48 0.96 -4.04
CA SER A 36 1.27 0.31 -4.53
C SER A 36 0.14 1.32 -4.73
N PRO A 37 -0.80 1.12 -5.68
CA PRO A 37 -1.92 2.05 -5.90
C PRO A 37 -2.77 2.33 -4.63
N HIS A 38 -2.87 1.32 -3.76
CA HIS A 38 -3.48 1.44 -2.43
C HIS A 38 -2.78 2.47 -1.54
N GLU A 39 -1.45 2.46 -1.56
CA GLU A 39 -0.60 3.34 -0.76
C GLU A 39 -0.60 4.77 -1.33
N GLU A 40 -0.65 4.93 -2.66
CA GLU A 40 -0.87 6.24 -3.31
C GLU A 40 -2.17 6.87 -2.83
N CYS A 41 -3.26 6.09 -2.80
CA CYS A 41 -4.54 6.53 -2.28
C CYS A 41 -4.49 6.84 -0.78
N ALA A 42 -3.76 6.06 0.02
CA ALA A 42 -3.60 6.30 1.45
C ALA A 42 -2.85 7.61 1.75
N VAL A 43 -1.80 7.92 0.99
CA VAL A 43 -1.08 9.20 1.07
C VAL A 43 -2.01 10.36 0.71
N GLU A 44 -2.78 10.24 -0.37
CA GLU A 44 -3.77 11.27 -0.74
C GLU A 44 -4.84 11.45 0.35
N GLU A 45 -5.39 10.38 0.92
CA GLU A 45 -6.36 10.50 2.01
C GLU A 45 -5.76 11.22 3.23
N ALA A 46 -4.52 10.89 3.61
CA ALA A 46 -3.85 11.59 4.71
C ALA A 46 -3.71 13.09 4.41
N VAL A 47 -3.26 13.47 3.21
CA VAL A 47 -3.14 14.88 2.82
C VAL A 47 -4.50 15.58 2.88
N ARG A 48 -5.56 14.97 2.33
CA ARG A 48 -6.93 15.53 2.37
C ARG A 48 -7.46 15.69 3.80
N LEU A 49 -7.16 14.73 4.68
CA LEU A 49 -7.55 14.81 6.09
C LEU A 49 -6.85 15.97 6.79
N ILE A 50 -5.55 16.15 6.56
CA ILE A 50 -4.81 17.29 7.13
C ILE A 50 -5.28 18.62 6.54
N GLU A 51 -5.59 18.70 5.24
CA GLU A 51 -6.16 19.90 4.63
C GLU A 51 -7.53 20.27 5.23
N LYS A 52 -8.37 19.26 5.53
CA LYS A 52 -9.72 19.47 6.05
C LYS A 52 -9.76 19.73 7.57
N HIS A 53 -8.93 19.03 8.34
CA HIS A 53 -9.01 19.00 9.80
C HIS A 53 -7.80 19.59 10.51
N GLY A 54 -6.73 19.93 9.77
CA GLY A 54 -5.45 20.36 10.32
C GLY A 54 -4.69 19.26 11.07
N GLY A 55 -3.50 19.63 11.54
CA GLY A 55 -2.58 18.73 12.25
C GLY A 55 -1.38 18.35 11.40
N SER A 56 -0.92 17.10 11.49
CA SER A 56 0.33 16.68 10.85
C SER A 56 0.26 15.29 10.23
N SER A 57 1.06 15.08 9.19
CA SER A 57 1.16 13.83 8.46
C SER A 57 2.58 13.27 8.48
N THR A 58 2.73 11.99 8.81
CA THR A 58 4.00 11.26 8.73
C THR A 58 3.88 10.16 7.69
N VAL A 59 4.86 10.04 6.80
CA VAL A 59 5.03 8.86 5.93
C VAL A 59 6.19 8.01 6.44
N LEU A 60 5.99 6.69 6.52
CA LEU A 60 6.98 5.74 7.00
C LEU A 60 7.17 4.60 6.00
N THR A 61 8.41 4.18 5.79
CA THR A 61 8.72 2.97 5.03
C THR A 61 9.81 2.15 5.74
N LEU A 62 9.69 0.83 5.65
CA LEU A 62 10.74 -0.13 6.01
C LEU A 62 11.38 -0.63 4.72
N GLY A 63 12.66 -0.36 4.53
CA GLY A 63 13.32 -0.71 3.27
C GLY A 63 14.78 -0.25 3.18
N PRO A 64 15.46 -0.55 2.07
CA PRO A 64 16.82 -0.09 1.84
C PRO A 64 16.88 1.44 1.68
N GLU A 65 18.08 2.02 1.71
CA GLU A 65 18.28 3.48 1.55
C GLU A 65 17.58 4.06 0.31
N VAL A 66 17.54 3.31 -0.80
CA VAL A 66 16.88 3.74 -2.03
C VAL A 66 15.36 3.93 -1.88
N ALA A 67 14.73 3.41 -0.82
CA ALA A 67 13.32 3.69 -0.49
C ALA A 67 13.07 5.13 -0.04
N THR A 68 14.13 5.92 0.18
CA THR A 68 13.99 7.37 0.32
C THR A 68 13.34 8.03 -0.89
N GLU A 69 13.45 7.47 -2.10
CA GLU A 69 12.75 7.98 -3.29
C GLU A 69 11.24 8.02 -3.08
N GLN A 70 10.63 6.91 -2.62
CA GLN A 70 9.19 6.83 -2.37
C GLN A 70 8.75 7.76 -1.23
N LEU A 71 9.57 7.93 -0.19
CA LEU A 71 9.31 8.94 0.86
C LEU A 71 9.32 10.37 0.31
N ARG A 72 10.24 10.68 -0.61
CA ARG A 72 10.33 12.00 -1.26
C ARG A 72 9.13 12.27 -2.14
N ASP A 73 8.65 11.26 -2.86
CA ASP A 73 7.44 11.37 -3.68
C ASP A 73 6.21 11.67 -2.82
N ALA A 74 6.02 10.95 -1.72
CA ALA A 74 4.93 11.22 -0.78
C ALA A 74 5.04 12.62 -0.14
N MET A 75 6.24 13.06 0.23
CA MET A 75 6.46 14.44 0.71
C MET A 75 6.21 15.51 -0.36
N ALA A 76 6.41 15.19 -1.64
CA ALA A 76 6.12 16.11 -2.74
C ALA A 76 4.62 16.30 -2.97
N LEU A 77 3.80 15.34 -2.51
CA LEU A 77 2.33 15.41 -2.53
C LEU A 77 1.76 16.23 -1.37
N GLY A 78 2.49 16.35 -0.26
CA GLY A 78 2.06 17.16 0.88
C GLY A 78 2.40 16.58 2.25
N MET A 79 2.95 15.36 2.34
CA MET A 79 3.30 14.77 3.64
C MET A 79 4.32 15.61 4.40
N ASP A 80 4.12 15.81 5.70
CA ASP A 80 4.91 16.74 6.51
C ASP A 80 6.28 16.17 6.90
N ARG A 81 6.27 14.97 7.48
CA ARG A 81 7.43 14.25 8.03
C ARG A 81 7.63 12.91 7.31
N ALA A 82 8.87 12.47 7.18
CA ALA A 82 9.21 11.17 6.60
C ALA A 82 10.18 10.38 7.50
N VAL A 83 9.91 9.09 7.65
CA VAL A 83 10.71 8.15 8.45
C VAL A 83 11.13 6.97 7.58
N LEU A 84 12.42 6.73 7.49
CA LEU A 84 12.99 5.51 6.94
C LEU A 84 13.41 4.59 8.08
N LEU A 85 12.77 3.42 8.16
CA LEU A 85 13.30 2.27 8.88
C LEU A 85 14.26 1.55 7.92
N GLU A 86 15.54 1.86 8.06
CA GLU A 86 16.56 1.46 7.10
C GLU A 86 16.99 0.01 7.32
N THR A 87 16.92 -0.78 6.26
CA THR A 87 17.33 -2.20 6.23
C THR A 87 18.53 -2.38 5.32
N ASP A 88 19.19 -3.54 5.41
CA ASP A 88 20.27 -3.95 4.51
C ASP A 88 19.78 -4.51 3.16
N GLY A 89 18.49 -4.40 2.87
CA GLY A 89 17.88 -4.92 1.65
C GLY A 89 17.49 -6.39 1.70
N ARG A 90 17.67 -7.07 2.85
CA ARG A 90 17.12 -8.42 3.05
C ARG A 90 15.59 -8.41 2.99
N GLU A 91 15.01 -9.59 2.81
CA GLU A 91 13.56 -9.77 2.93
C GLU A 91 13.11 -9.72 4.39
N TRP A 92 12.01 -9.03 4.63
CA TRP A 92 11.33 -8.97 5.92
C TRP A 92 9.94 -9.58 5.75
N ASP A 93 9.64 -10.60 6.54
CA ASP A 93 8.30 -11.17 6.57
C ASP A 93 7.29 -10.21 7.25
N PRO A 94 5.98 -10.48 7.17
CA PRO A 94 4.97 -9.64 7.79
C PRO A 94 5.08 -9.47 9.31
N VAL A 95 5.65 -10.43 10.05
CA VAL A 95 5.83 -10.36 11.51
C VAL A 95 6.97 -9.40 11.82
N ALA A 96 8.16 -9.65 11.25
CA ALA A 96 9.32 -8.76 11.41
C ALA A 96 9.01 -7.33 10.97
N THR A 97 8.27 -7.18 9.85
CA THR A 97 7.82 -5.87 9.37
C THR A 97 6.90 -5.18 10.37
N THR A 98 5.95 -5.92 10.97
CA THR A 98 5.04 -5.39 11.99
C THR A 98 5.81 -4.89 13.20
N ASP A 99 6.73 -5.70 13.72
CA ASP A 99 7.49 -5.38 14.93
C ASP A 99 8.32 -4.11 14.74
N ALA A 100 8.95 -3.94 13.58
CA ALA A 100 9.69 -2.73 13.24
C ALA A 100 8.79 -1.48 13.19
N ILE A 101 7.60 -1.59 12.59
CA ILE A 101 6.63 -0.48 12.49
C ILE A 101 6.07 -0.13 13.88
N VAL A 102 5.67 -1.13 14.66
CA VAL A 102 5.18 -0.95 16.04
C VAL A 102 6.25 -0.26 16.91
N ALA A 103 7.50 -0.71 16.85
CA ALA A 103 8.59 -0.10 17.60
C ALA A 103 8.86 1.36 17.18
N ALA A 104 8.63 1.71 15.91
CA ALA A 104 8.72 3.09 15.44
C ALA A 104 7.56 3.95 15.97
N ILE A 105 6.33 3.42 15.94
CA ILE A 105 5.13 4.09 16.47
C ILE A 105 5.28 4.34 17.98
N GLU A 106 5.68 3.34 18.75
CA GLU A 106 5.88 3.48 20.20
C GLU A 106 6.99 4.47 20.55
N ARG A 107 8.04 4.57 19.72
CA ARG A 107 9.10 5.57 19.89
C ARG A 107 8.58 6.99 19.66
N ASP A 108 7.75 7.17 18.64
CA ASP A 108 7.12 8.46 18.37
C ASP A 108 6.15 8.84 19.51
N ARG A 109 5.32 7.90 19.97
CA ARG A 109 4.47 8.06 21.17
C ARG A 109 5.28 8.46 22.41
N ALA A 110 6.37 7.76 22.70
CA ALA A 110 7.24 8.09 23.83
C ALA A 110 7.88 9.48 23.72
N ALA A 111 8.02 10.01 22.51
CA ALA A 111 8.48 11.36 22.24
C ALA A 111 7.32 12.39 22.15
N GLY A 112 6.11 12.04 22.58
CA GLY A 112 4.94 12.91 22.58
C GLY A 112 4.29 13.11 21.20
N ARG A 113 4.54 12.21 20.25
CA ARG A 113 3.97 12.22 18.90
C ARG A 113 3.02 11.04 18.69
N ASP A 114 1.81 11.16 19.22
CA ASP A 114 0.75 10.18 18.98
C ASP A 114 0.08 10.37 17.62
N TYR A 115 -0.45 9.26 17.09
CA TYR A 115 -1.20 9.20 15.84
C TYR A 115 -2.66 8.89 16.11
N ASP A 116 -3.57 9.66 15.51
CA ASP A 116 -5.00 9.42 15.52
C ASP A 116 -5.39 8.34 14.48
N LEU A 117 -4.65 8.26 13.38
CA LEU A 117 -4.88 7.27 12.33
C LEU A 117 -3.57 6.68 11.84
N LEU A 118 -3.57 5.35 11.68
CA LEU A 118 -2.52 4.61 11.02
C LEU A 118 -3.08 4.04 9.71
N LEU A 119 -2.64 4.58 8.59
CA LEU A 119 -3.09 4.19 7.26
C LEU A 119 -2.09 3.28 6.58
N PHE A 120 -2.60 2.21 5.98
CA PHE A 120 -1.84 1.27 5.16
C PHE A 120 -2.51 1.13 3.79
N GLY A 121 -1.76 0.77 2.76
CA GLY A 121 -2.38 0.13 1.61
C GLY A 121 -3.01 -1.21 2.01
N ASN A 122 -4.14 -1.59 1.39
CA ASN A 122 -4.81 -2.85 1.70
C ASN A 122 -3.91 -4.09 1.46
N GLU A 123 -3.08 -4.01 0.42
CA GLU A 123 -2.04 -4.96 0.10
C GLU A 123 -0.89 -4.25 -0.62
N SER A 124 0.28 -4.87 -0.66
CA SER A 124 1.37 -4.40 -1.52
C SER A 124 1.33 -5.10 -2.87
N ALA A 125 1.74 -4.40 -3.93
CA ALA A 125 1.67 -4.92 -5.30
C ALA A 125 2.62 -6.12 -5.56
N ASP A 126 3.61 -6.34 -4.70
CA ASP A 126 4.60 -7.41 -4.84
C ASP A 126 4.17 -8.73 -4.17
N SER A 127 3.87 -8.71 -2.88
CA SER A 127 3.56 -9.91 -2.10
C SER A 127 2.07 -10.12 -1.86
N ALA A 128 1.23 -9.11 -2.09
CA ALA A 128 -0.21 -9.14 -1.87
C ALA A 128 -0.58 -9.80 -0.52
N GLY A 129 0.13 -9.46 0.56
CA GLY A 129 0.09 -10.23 1.80
C GLY A 129 -1.08 -9.92 2.75
N TYR A 130 -1.73 -8.76 2.62
CA TYR A 130 -2.87 -8.28 3.45
C TYR A 130 -2.69 -8.34 4.98
N GLN A 131 -1.46 -8.44 5.48
CA GLN A 131 -1.20 -8.80 6.88
C GLN A 131 -0.71 -7.65 7.75
N VAL A 132 0.19 -6.80 7.24
CA VAL A 132 0.95 -5.86 8.10
C VAL A 132 0.03 -4.89 8.83
N GLY A 133 -0.93 -4.24 8.16
CA GLY A 133 -1.86 -3.32 8.81
C GLY A 133 -2.69 -3.98 9.93
N VAL A 134 -3.22 -5.18 9.67
CA VAL A 134 -4.01 -5.94 10.68
C VAL A 134 -3.14 -6.36 11.86
N ARG A 135 -1.91 -6.79 11.61
CA ARG A 135 -0.96 -7.19 12.66
C ARG A 135 -0.52 -6.00 13.51
N VAL A 136 -0.28 -4.83 12.91
CA VAL A 136 0.00 -3.59 13.65
C VAL A 136 -1.18 -3.21 14.53
N ALA A 137 -2.42 -3.32 14.02
CA ALA A 137 -3.61 -3.03 14.81
C ALA A 137 -3.74 -3.96 16.03
N ALA A 138 -3.54 -5.27 15.82
CA ALA A 138 -3.58 -6.25 16.89
C ALA A 138 -2.46 -6.03 17.93
N ALA A 139 -1.24 -5.72 17.49
CA ALA A 139 -0.11 -5.48 18.39
C ALA A 139 -0.28 -4.22 19.25
N LEU A 140 -0.97 -3.20 18.73
CA LEU A 140 -1.24 -1.95 19.43
C LEU A 140 -2.60 -1.92 20.15
N ASP A 141 -3.36 -3.02 20.10
CA ASP A 141 -4.74 -3.12 20.61
C ASP A 141 -5.66 -2.01 20.08
N LEU A 142 -5.59 -1.74 18.77
CA LEU A 142 -6.37 -0.69 18.10
C LEU A 142 -7.50 -1.26 17.23
N PRO A 143 -8.65 -0.56 17.15
CA PRO A 143 -9.68 -0.87 16.17
C PRO A 143 -9.12 -0.92 14.74
N CYS A 144 -9.55 -1.91 13.95
CA CYS A 144 -9.09 -2.10 12.58
C CYS A 144 -10.27 -2.26 11.61
N VAL A 145 -10.24 -1.53 10.50
CA VAL A 145 -11.12 -1.78 9.35
C VAL A 145 -10.29 -1.84 8.08
N THR A 146 -10.44 -2.93 7.33
CA THR A 146 -9.66 -3.19 6.11
C THR A 146 -10.44 -2.88 4.83
N GLY A 147 -9.71 -2.58 3.76
CA GLY A 147 -10.24 -2.46 2.41
C GLY A 147 -11.19 -1.28 2.23
N ILE A 148 -10.97 -0.18 2.97
CA ILE A 148 -11.88 0.97 2.95
C ILE A 148 -11.83 1.70 1.60
N LYS A 149 -13.00 2.19 1.22
CA LYS A 149 -13.29 2.91 -0.03
C LYS A 149 -13.98 4.26 0.23
N ALA A 150 -14.23 4.59 1.50
CA ALA A 150 -14.58 5.93 1.97
C ALA A 150 -14.14 6.10 3.43
N LEU A 151 -13.72 7.32 3.78
CA LEU A 151 -13.30 7.72 5.12
C LEU A 151 -13.80 9.12 5.42
N GLU A 152 -14.43 9.29 6.57
CA GLU A 152 -14.76 10.59 7.12
C GLU A 152 -14.53 10.61 8.63
N ILE A 153 -13.92 11.68 9.13
CA ILE A 153 -13.72 11.87 10.57
C ILE A 153 -14.78 12.80 11.13
N ARG A 154 -15.48 12.34 12.17
CA ARG A 154 -16.53 13.08 12.89
C ARG A 154 -16.42 12.76 14.38
N GLU A 155 -16.42 13.79 15.23
CA GLU A 155 -16.58 13.64 16.69
C GLU A 155 -15.63 12.61 17.35
N GLY A 156 -14.36 12.55 16.91
CA GLY A 156 -13.39 11.58 17.46
C GLY A 156 -13.58 10.15 16.97
N LYS A 157 -14.28 9.95 15.85
CA LYS A 157 -14.49 8.66 15.23
C LYS A 157 -14.22 8.70 13.73
N ALA A 158 -13.80 7.56 13.19
CA ALA A 158 -13.69 7.31 11.76
C ALA A 158 -14.93 6.55 11.27
N ALA A 159 -15.74 7.22 10.45
CA ALA A 159 -16.80 6.59 9.68
C ALA A 159 -16.23 6.10 8.35
N VAL A 160 -16.29 4.80 8.12
CA VAL A 160 -15.68 4.14 6.97
C VAL A 160 -16.68 3.29 6.21
N ARG A 161 -16.44 3.12 4.91
CA ARG A 161 -17.18 2.18 4.08
C ARG A 161 -16.23 1.26 3.34
N ARG A 162 -16.56 -0.03 3.27
CA ARG A 162 -15.87 -1.00 2.42
C ARG A 162 -16.86 -1.71 1.51
N GLN A 163 -16.39 -2.09 0.32
CA GLN A 163 -17.18 -2.83 -0.64
C GLN A 163 -17.10 -4.32 -0.31
N THR A 164 -18.25 -5.00 -0.32
CA THR A 164 -18.38 -6.45 -0.17
C THR A 164 -19.07 -7.03 -1.40
N GLU A 165 -19.11 -8.35 -1.53
CA GLU A 165 -19.84 -9.03 -2.62
C GLU A 165 -21.33 -8.66 -2.63
N SER A 166 -21.90 -8.37 -1.46
CA SER A 166 -23.32 -8.02 -1.28
C SER A 166 -23.60 -6.52 -1.30
N GLY A 167 -22.60 -5.67 -1.54
CA GLY A 167 -22.76 -4.22 -1.61
C GLY A 167 -21.76 -3.46 -0.74
N TRP A 168 -22.27 -2.72 0.25
CA TRP A 168 -21.47 -1.83 1.08
C TRP A 168 -21.66 -2.14 2.56
N GLU A 169 -20.56 -2.29 3.27
CA GLU A 169 -20.53 -2.30 4.73
C GLU A 169 -20.09 -0.92 5.22
N THR A 170 -20.81 -0.36 6.19
CA THR A 170 -20.48 0.92 6.83
C THR A 170 -20.20 0.67 8.30
N SER A 171 -19.08 1.17 8.79
CA SER A 171 -18.61 0.95 10.16
C SER A 171 -18.13 2.27 10.75
N GLU A 172 -18.21 2.39 12.07
CA GLU A 172 -17.73 3.55 12.82
C GLU A 172 -16.79 3.05 13.92
N VAL A 173 -15.57 3.60 13.97
CA VAL A 173 -14.56 3.22 14.96
C VAL A 173 -14.02 4.46 15.67
N THR A 174 -13.76 4.36 16.96
CA THR A 174 -13.13 5.44 17.74
C THR A 174 -11.67 5.58 17.34
N VAL A 175 -11.16 6.81 17.20
CA VAL A 175 -9.71 7.04 17.02
C VAL A 175 -9.00 7.02 18.38
N PRO A 176 -7.76 6.49 18.49
CA PRO A 176 -6.89 6.03 17.41
C PRO A 176 -7.31 4.71 16.75
N ALA A 177 -7.12 4.60 15.43
CA ALA A 177 -7.51 3.41 14.66
C ALA A 177 -6.53 3.09 13.52
N VAL A 178 -6.50 1.83 13.11
CA VAL A 178 -5.77 1.36 11.93
C VAL A 178 -6.74 1.11 10.78
N LEU A 179 -6.49 1.74 9.64
CA LEU A 179 -7.33 1.58 8.44
C LEU A 179 -6.48 1.14 7.26
N THR A 180 -6.95 0.17 6.49
CA THR A 180 -6.29 -0.20 5.23
C THR A 180 -7.10 0.30 4.04
N VAL A 181 -6.44 1.05 3.16
CA VAL A 181 -7.06 1.78 2.06
C VAL A 181 -7.01 0.94 0.80
N LYS A 182 -8.15 0.79 0.13
CA LYS A 182 -8.20 0.20 -1.21
C LYS A 182 -8.12 1.29 -2.27
N GLU A 183 -7.55 0.96 -3.42
CA GLU A 183 -7.38 1.90 -4.54
C GLU A 183 -8.75 2.43 -4.98
N GLY A 184 -8.83 3.66 -5.49
CA GLY A 184 -10.10 4.22 -5.94
C GLY A 184 -11.05 4.68 -4.81
N ILE A 185 -10.57 4.81 -3.56
CA ILE A 185 -11.21 5.67 -2.56
C ILE A 185 -11.17 7.15 -2.97
N ASN A 186 -10.11 7.52 -3.70
CA ASN A 186 -9.85 8.85 -4.23
C ASN A 186 -9.08 8.73 -5.56
N LEU A 187 -8.77 9.88 -6.15
CA LEU A 187 -7.82 10.01 -7.23
C LEU A 187 -6.58 10.74 -6.69
N PRO A 188 -5.43 10.06 -6.51
CA PRO A 188 -4.22 10.69 -5.99
C PRO A 188 -3.81 11.91 -6.83
N ARG A 189 -3.47 13.02 -6.17
CA ARG A 189 -3.02 14.22 -6.86
C ARG A 189 -1.63 14.03 -7.47
N TYR A 190 -1.31 14.83 -8.48
CA TYR A 190 0.06 14.92 -8.99
C TYR A 190 0.88 15.94 -8.17
N PRO A 191 2.16 15.65 -7.88
CA PRO A 191 3.01 16.58 -7.14
C PRO A 191 3.35 17.78 -8.02
N SER A 192 3.17 18.98 -7.47
CA SER A 192 3.58 20.23 -8.15
C SER A 192 5.10 20.37 -8.21
N LEU A 193 5.62 21.13 -9.18
CA LEU A 193 7.06 21.43 -9.26
C LEU A 193 7.61 22.07 -7.96
N PRO A 194 6.94 23.07 -7.34
CA PRO A 194 7.34 23.58 -6.03
C PRO A 194 7.32 22.50 -4.94
N GLY A 195 6.33 21.61 -4.94
CA GLY A 195 6.23 20.47 -4.03
C GLY A 195 7.44 19.57 -4.12
N ARG A 196 7.83 19.16 -5.34
CA ARG A 196 9.04 18.35 -5.59
C ARG A 196 10.32 19.04 -5.09
N LEU A 197 10.46 20.35 -5.31
CA LEU A 197 11.62 21.11 -4.87
C LEU A 197 11.71 21.23 -3.34
N LYS A 198 10.57 21.44 -2.66
CA LYS A 198 10.50 21.44 -1.20
C LYS A 198 10.80 20.06 -0.64
N ALA A 199 10.21 19.02 -1.22
CA ALA A 199 10.41 17.63 -0.80
C ALA A 199 11.87 17.22 -0.85
N LYS A 200 12.66 17.65 -1.85
CA LYS A 200 14.12 17.36 -1.89
C LYS A 200 14.90 17.93 -0.69
N LYS A 201 14.42 19.00 -0.06
CA LYS A 201 15.11 19.70 1.04
C LYS A 201 14.66 19.26 2.43
N LYS A 202 13.49 18.61 2.55
CA LYS A 202 12.98 18.14 3.84
C LYS A 202 13.95 17.12 4.45
N GLU A 203 14.01 17.01 5.76
CA GLU A 203 14.77 15.94 6.40
C GLU A 203 14.00 14.61 6.28
N ILE A 204 14.72 13.49 6.16
CA ILE A 204 14.17 12.15 6.33
C ILE A 204 14.81 11.59 7.58
N GLU A 205 14.01 11.36 8.61
CA GLU A 205 14.47 10.73 9.84
C GLU A 205 14.79 9.26 9.55
N ARG A 206 15.90 8.77 10.09
CA ARG A 206 16.38 7.42 9.85
C ARG A 206 16.57 6.68 11.15
N SER A 207 16.20 5.42 11.17
CA SER A 207 16.63 4.49 12.21
C SER A 207 16.77 3.08 11.66
N ARG A 208 17.57 2.25 12.33
CA ARG A 208 17.86 0.88 11.89
C ARG A 208 17.22 -0.09 12.88
N PRO A 209 16.02 -0.62 12.59
CA PRO A 209 15.42 -1.64 13.45
C PRO A 209 16.28 -2.91 13.41
N GLN A 210 16.33 -3.62 14.53
CA GLN A 210 16.93 -4.94 14.57
C GLN A 210 16.03 -5.92 13.81
N TRP A 211 16.59 -6.66 12.87
CA TRP A 211 15.88 -7.77 12.22
C TRP A 211 15.74 -8.93 13.21
N VAL A 212 14.52 -9.43 13.34
CA VAL A 212 14.16 -10.62 14.09
C VAL A 212 13.43 -11.55 13.14
N ASP A 213 13.76 -12.83 13.15
CA ASP A 213 13.09 -13.83 12.34
C ASP A 213 11.63 -13.97 12.77
N GLY A 214 10.70 -13.73 11.83
CA GLY A 214 9.27 -13.85 12.06
C GLY A 214 8.71 -15.24 11.75
N GLY A 215 9.57 -16.21 11.41
CA GLY A 215 9.23 -17.62 11.24
C GLY A 215 8.65 -17.97 9.87
N LEU A 216 8.69 -17.05 8.90
CA LEU A 216 8.31 -17.33 7.52
C LEU A 216 9.53 -17.30 6.61
N GLU A 217 9.76 -18.42 5.93
CA GLU A 217 10.86 -18.58 4.98
C GLU A 217 10.31 -18.70 3.54
N LYS A 218 10.84 -17.88 2.64
CA LYS A 218 10.57 -17.99 1.21
C LYS A 218 11.36 -19.17 0.64
N VAL A 219 10.65 -20.22 0.24
CA VAL A 219 11.27 -21.40 -0.39
C VAL A 219 11.72 -21.12 -1.82
N ARG A 220 10.79 -20.65 -2.67
CA ARG A 220 11.05 -20.22 -4.05
C ARG A 220 9.87 -19.46 -4.63
N LEU A 221 10.12 -18.64 -5.64
CA LEU A 221 9.11 -18.09 -6.53
C LEU A 221 8.93 -18.99 -7.74
N SER A 222 7.71 -19.03 -8.28
CA SER A 222 7.41 -19.70 -9.54
C SER A 222 6.45 -18.85 -10.36
N LEU A 223 6.72 -18.72 -11.66
CA LEU A 223 5.79 -18.09 -12.57
C LEU A 223 4.62 -19.04 -12.85
N PRO A 224 3.38 -18.52 -12.93
CA PRO A 224 2.25 -19.32 -13.40
C PRO A 224 2.52 -19.81 -14.81
N VAL A 225 1.98 -20.97 -15.16
CA VAL A 225 2.02 -21.46 -16.54
C VAL A 225 1.30 -20.43 -17.41
N GLN A 226 2.04 -19.79 -18.32
CA GLN A 226 1.43 -18.87 -19.26
C GLN A 226 0.58 -19.68 -20.24
N ALA A 227 -0.74 -19.48 -20.17
CA ALA A 227 -1.64 -20.05 -21.15
C ALA A 227 -1.31 -19.43 -22.52
N ALA A 228 -1.21 -20.27 -23.55
CA ALA A 228 -1.09 -19.78 -24.91
C ALA A 228 -2.35 -18.95 -25.24
N HIS A 229 -2.18 -17.68 -25.56
CA HIS A 229 -3.27 -16.85 -26.05
C HIS A 229 -3.56 -17.27 -27.51
N THR A 230 -4.68 -17.94 -27.72
CA THR A 230 -5.20 -18.21 -29.07
C THR A 230 -6.16 -17.10 -29.46
N VAL A 231 -5.87 -16.42 -30.56
CA VAL A 231 -6.79 -15.45 -31.17
C VAL A 231 -7.74 -16.22 -32.08
N GLU A 232 -9.04 -16.18 -31.77
CA GLU A 232 -10.10 -16.73 -32.62
C GLU A 232 -10.89 -15.57 -33.24
N MET A 233 -10.90 -15.49 -34.57
CA MET A 233 -11.74 -14.53 -35.30
C MET A 233 -13.17 -15.06 -35.36
N LEU A 234 -14.07 -14.48 -34.54
CA LEU A 234 -15.47 -14.92 -34.46
C LEU A 234 -16.34 -14.48 -35.65
N GLY A 235 -15.83 -13.57 -36.49
CA GLY A 235 -16.46 -13.16 -37.76
C GLY A 235 -15.76 -11.94 -38.38
N GLN A 236 -16.21 -11.53 -39.57
CA GLN A 236 -15.61 -10.42 -40.34
C GLN A 236 -16.58 -9.24 -40.58
N ASN A 237 -17.88 -9.43 -40.37
CA ASN A 237 -18.92 -8.42 -40.60
C ASN A 237 -19.75 -8.22 -39.31
N GLY A 238 -20.56 -7.17 -39.22
CA GLY A 238 -21.30 -6.75 -38.01
C GLY A 238 -22.33 -7.72 -37.41
N ASP A 239 -22.41 -8.96 -37.90
CA ASP A 239 -23.28 -10.03 -37.38
C ASP A 239 -22.44 -11.13 -36.68
N VAL A 240 -21.76 -10.73 -35.59
CA VAL A 240 -20.96 -11.63 -34.73
C VAL A 240 -21.69 -12.04 -33.44
N GLY A 241 -22.89 -11.53 -33.22
CA GLY A 241 -23.66 -11.71 -31.99
C GLY A 241 -23.85 -13.19 -31.60
N PRO A 242 -24.31 -14.05 -32.53
CA PRO A 242 -24.48 -15.48 -32.24
C PRO A 242 -23.18 -16.19 -31.85
N GLN A 243 -22.05 -15.90 -32.52
CA GLN A 243 -20.76 -16.53 -32.22
C GLN A 243 -20.23 -16.10 -30.84
N VAL A 244 -20.47 -14.85 -30.44
CA VAL A 244 -20.10 -14.35 -29.10
C VAL A 244 -20.90 -15.07 -28.01
N VAL A 245 -22.21 -15.25 -28.21
CA VAL A 245 -23.07 -15.97 -27.26
C VAL A 245 -22.61 -17.42 -27.10
N GLU A 246 -22.27 -18.09 -28.21
CA GLU A 246 -21.78 -19.47 -28.17
C GLU A 246 -20.41 -19.59 -27.50
N LEU A 247 -19.51 -18.62 -27.73
CA LEU A 247 -18.24 -18.53 -26.99
C LEU A 247 -18.48 -18.42 -25.49
N PHE A 248 -19.40 -17.55 -25.05
CA PHE A 248 -19.69 -17.38 -23.62
C PHE A 248 -20.28 -18.65 -22.99
N ARG A 249 -21.14 -19.40 -23.69
CA ARG A 249 -21.60 -20.72 -23.21
C ARG A 249 -20.44 -21.71 -23.08
N ARG A 250 -19.56 -21.78 -24.09
CA ARG A 250 -18.37 -22.66 -24.07
C ARG A 250 -17.44 -22.33 -22.90
N LEU A 251 -17.30 -21.04 -22.58
CA LEU A 251 -16.53 -20.55 -21.45
C LEU A 251 -17.28 -20.60 -20.10
N ARG A 252 -18.56 -21.01 -20.10
CA ARG A 252 -19.43 -21.03 -18.91
C ARG A 252 -19.59 -19.66 -18.24
N LEU A 253 -19.63 -18.61 -19.06
CA LEU A 253 -19.89 -17.23 -18.67
C LEU A 253 -21.38 -16.84 -18.82
N LEU A 254 -22.17 -17.73 -19.42
CA LEU A 254 -23.64 -17.68 -19.57
C LEU A 254 -24.24 -19.03 -19.14
#